data_AF-A0A964MCM8-F1
#
_entry.id   AF-A0A964MCM8-F1
#
_cell.length_a   1.000
_cell.length_b   1.000
_cell.length_c   1.000
_cell.angle_alpha   90.00
_cell.angle_beta   90.00
_cell.angle_gamma   90.00
#
_symmetry.space_group_name_H-M   'P 1'
#
loop_
_entity.id
_entity.type
_entity.pdbx_description
1 polymer ?
#
loop_
_entity_poly.entity_id
_entity_poly.type
_entity_poly.pdbx_seq_one_letter_code
_entity_poly.pdbx_strand_id
1 'polypeptide(L)'
;MSKPRYIVIEASELHSLVTTGRQLLDLIQHGNLVAAEDDIALARCTGVTNLLDAHLADVEGLLIDQSASPFAEHRETLIHGGYSTARRLADLSLHLWNDSNPVALARLFGNADTRHTRMALEIIAAYASEGENDPAFMALGNELRDQRRAEAETNREAA
;
A
#
# COMPACT_ATOMS: atom_id res chain seq x y z
N MET A 1 -2.91 1.32 -27.46
CA MET A 1 -2.98 2.52 -26.59
C MET A 1 -4.22 2.38 -25.73
N SER A 2 -4.07 2.05 -24.44
CA SER A 2 -5.18 1.88 -23.51
C SER A 2 -5.71 3.25 -23.08
N LYS A 3 -7.03 3.47 -23.09
CA LYS A 3 -7.63 4.72 -22.61
C LYS A 3 -7.44 4.81 -21.09
N PRO A 4 -7.10 5.99 -20.52
CA PRO A 4 -7.10 6.16 -19.08
C PRO A 4 -8.51 5.91 -18.54
N ARG A 5 -8.63 4.96 -17.61
CA ARG A 5 -9.87 4.68 -16.87
C ARG A 5 -9.91 5.62 -15.67
N TYR A 6 -10.96 6.45 -15.59
CA TYR A 6 -11.18 7.37 -14.48
C TYR A 6 -12.11 6.69 -13.46
N ILE A 7 -11.73 6.75 -12.19
CA ILE A 7 -12.64 6.42 -11.08
C ILE A 7 -13.50 7.65 -10.87
N VAL A 8 -14.82 7.48 -11.00
CA VAL A 8 -15.79 8.54 -10.73
C VAL A 8 -16.18 8.39 -9.26
N ILE A 9 -15.67 9.29 -8.43
CA ILE A 9 -16.08 9.43 -7.03
C ILE A 9 -17.06 10.59 -6.98
N GLU A 10 -18.21 10.40 -6.33
CA GLU A 10 -19.17 11.48 -6.18
C GLU A 10 -18.56 12.59 -5.31
N ALA A 11 -18.86 13.85 -5.64
CA ALA A 11 -18.24 14.99 -4.95
C ALA A 11 -18.51 14.99 -3.44
N SER A 12 -19.64 14.43 -3.01
CA SER A 12 -20.00 14.25 -1.59
C SER A 12 -19.13 13.22 -0.89
N GLU A 13 -18.79 12.12 -1.54
CA GLU A 13 -17.95 11.05 -0.98
C GLU A 13 -16.51 11.53 -0.81
N LEU A 14 -15.99 12.24 -1.83
CA LEU A 14 -14.68 12.88 -1.76
C LEU A 14 -14.62 13.92 -0.63
N HIS A 15 -15.69 14.69 -0.45
CA HIS A 15 -15.77 15.68 0.63
C HIS A 15 -15.77 15.04 2.02
N SER A 16 -16.52 13.96 2.20
CA SER A 16 -16.54 13.20 3.45
C SER A 16 -15.16 12.58 3.75
N LEU A 17 -14.51 11.97 2.75
CA LEU A 17 -13.18 11.38 2.91
C LEU A 17 -12.13 12.41 3.33
N VAL A 18 -12.13 13.59 2.68
CA VAL A 18 -11.24 14.70 3.01
C VAL A 18 -11.52 15.24 4.42
N THR A 19 -12.77 15.28 4.83
CA THR A 19 -13.18 15.75 6.17
C THR A 19 -12.70 14.78 7.25
N THR A 20 -12.90 13.48 7.06
CA THR A 20 -12.43 12.42 7.97
C THR A 20 -10.90 12.42 8.07
N GLY A 21 -10.19 12.55 6.95
CA GLY A 21 -8.73 12.65 6.93
C GLY A 21 -8.20 13.87 7.70
N ARG A 22 -8.89 15.02 7.61
CA ARG A 22 -8.55 16.23 8.38
C ARG A 22 -8.77 16.05 9.88
N GLN A 23 -9.84 15.37 10.28
CA GLN A 23 -10.11 15.09 11.69
C GLN A 23 -9.06 14.16 12.31
N LEU A 24 -8.61 13.15 11.56
CA LEU A 24 -7.48 12.30 11.99
C LEU A 24 -6.19 13.10 12.15
N LEU A 25 -5.87 13.94 11.17
CA LEU A 25 -4.67 14.76 11.21
C LEU A 25 -4.68 15.70 12.43
N ASP A 26 -5.83 16.30 12.74
CA ASP A 26 -6.03 17.16 13.91
C ASP A 26 -5.82 16.39 15.24
N LEU A 27 -6.39 15.19 15.34
CA LEU A 27 -6.21 14.31 16.51
C LEU A 27 -4.73 13.89 16.71
N ILE A 28 -4.01 13.63 15.62
CA ILE A 28 -2.57 13.31 15.64
C ILE A 28 -1.77 14.54 16.08
N GLN A 29 -2.02 15.70 15.47
CA GLN A 29 -1.27 16.93 15.71
C GLN A 29 -1.45 17.48 17.13
N HIS A 30 -2.61 17.23 17.74
CA HIS A 30 -2.89 17.64 19.11
C HIS A 30 -2.53 16.59 20.16
N GLY A 31 -1.91 15.47 19.76
CA GLY A 31 -1.49 14.44 20.71
C GLY A 31 -2.66 13.73 21.39
N ASN A 32 -3.85 13.77 20.79
CA ASN A 32 -5.05 13.12 21.31
C ASN A 32 -5.14 11.64 20.89
N LEU A 33 -4.23 11.19 20.03
CA LEU A 33 -3.98 9.77 19.70
C LEU A 33 -2.87 9.20 20.59
N VAL A 34 -3.07 9.28 21.91
CA VAL A 34 -2.32 8.50 22.89
C VAL A 34 -3.35 7.59 23.56
N ALA A 35 -2.97 6.33 23.82
CA ALA A 35 -3.83 5.27 24.37
C ALA A 35 -4.89 5.85 25.33
N ALA A 36 -6.14 5.91 24.86
CA ALA A 36 -7.18 6.68 25.51
C ALA A 36 -7.56 6.01 26.84
N GLU A 37 -7.18 6.63 27.95
CA GLU A 37 -7.83 6.43 29.26
C GLU A 37 -9.10 7.32 29.40
N ASP A 38 -9.34 8.19 28.41
CA ASP A 38 -10.49 9.11 28.35
C ASP A 38 -11.57 8.59 27.38
N ASP A 39 -12.76 8.32 27.92
CA ASP A 39 -13.94 7.85 27.20
C ASP A 39 -14.32 8.76 26.02
N ILE A 40 -14.04 10.06 26.10
CA ILE A 40 -14.36 11.03 25.04
C ILE A 40 -13.40 10.86 23.86
N ALA A 41 -12.11 10.64 24.12
CA ALA A 41 -11.11 10.42 23.09
C ALA A 41 -11.34 9.07 22.39
N LEU A 42 -11.70 8.04 23.16
CA LEU A 42 -12.07 6.73 22.63
C LEU A 42 -13.31 6.82 21.73
N ALA A 43 -14.39 7.48 22.17
CA ALA A 43 -15.60 7.66 21.37
C ALA A 43 -15.33 8.42 20.05
N ARG A 44 -14.43 9.41 20.08
CA ARG A 44 -14.00 10.14 18.87
C ARG A 44 -13.19 9.27 17.92
N CYS A 45 -12.23 8.51 18.43
CA CYS A 45 -11.44 7.58 17.61
C CYS A 45 -12.33 6.50 17.00
N THR A 46 -13.24 5.90 17.79
CA THR A 46 -14.22 4.92 17.30
C THR A 46 -15.14 5.51 16.24
N GLY A 47 -15.62 6.74 16.42
CA GLY A 47 -16.45 7.42 15.41
C GLY A 47 -15.71 7.61 14.08
N VAL A 48 -14.43 7.95 14.13
CA VAL A 48 -13.59 8.11 12.93
C VAL A 48 -13.26 6.76 12.30
N THR A 49 -12.96 5.73 13.08
CA THR A 49 -12.76 4.35 12.57
C THR A 49 -14.01 3.83 11.89
N ASN A 50 -15.19 4.00 12.50
CA ASN A 50 -16.46 3.58 11.90
C ASN A 50 -16.77 4.34 10.59
N LEU A 51 -16.42 5.63 10.52
CA LEU A 51 -16.57 6.42 9.29
C LEU A 51 -15.58 5.97 8.20
N LEU A 52 -14.35 5.64 8.58
CA LEU A 52 -13.37 5.06 7.66
C LEU A 52 -13.85 3.70 7.17
N ASP A 53 -14.32 2.82 8.05
CA ASP A 53 -14.81 1.48 7.70
C ASP A 53 -16.05 1.57 6.79
N ALA A 54 -16.99 2.48 7.07
CA ALA A 54 -18.15 2.70 6.21
C ALA A 54 -17.74 3.20 4.82
N HIS A 55 -16.79 4.14 4.75
CA HIS A 55 -16.28 4.62 3.47
C HIS A 55 -15.40 3.60 2.75
N LEU A 56 -14.65 2.77 3.47
CA LEU A 56 -13.93 1.64 2.91
C LEU A 56 -14.92 0.63 2.32
N ALA A 57 -16.03 0.32 2.97
CA ALA A 57 -17.06 -0.57 2.44
C ALA A 57 -17.75 0.00 1.19
N ASP A 58 -18.04 1.31 1.17
CA ASP A 58 -18.63 1.98 -0.01
C ASP A 58 -17.64 2.06 -1.18
N VAL A 59 -16.37 2.32 -0.88
CA VAL A 59 -15.28 2.34 -1.86
C VAL A 59 -14.92 0.93 -2.33
N GLU A 60 -14.96 -0.09 -1.48
CA GLU A 60 -14.85 -1.50 -1.86
C GLU A 60 -15.96 -1.89 -2.83
N GLY A 61 -17.19 -1.41 -2.62
CA GLY A 61 -18.29 -1.57 -3.58
C GLY A 61 -18.06 -0.90 -4.95
N LEU A 62 -17.22 0.14 -5.00
CA LEU A 62 -16.88 0.90 -6.22
C LEU A 62 -15.52 0.49 -6.85
N LEU A 63 -14.65 -0.20 -6.12
CA LEU A 63 -13.29 -0.56 -6.53
C LEU A 63 -13.13 -1.96 -7.12
N ILE A 64 -14.20 -2.70 -7.34
CA ILE A 64 -14.10 -4.09 -7.80
C ILE A 64 -14.29 -4.20 -9.32
N ASP A 65 -13.22 -3.91 -10.06
CA ASP A 65 -12.80 -4.81 -11.14
C ASP A 65 -11.69 -5.70 -10.55
N GLN A 66 -12.09 -6.65 -9.69
CA GLN A 66 -11.25 -7.62 -8.95
C GLN A 66 -10.47 -8.60 -9.84
N SER A 67 -10.40 -8.38 -11.15
CA SER A 67 -9.79 -9.37 -12.03
C SER A 67 -8.25 -9.29 -12.09
N ALA A 68 -7.65 -8.17 -11.70
CA ALA A 68 -6.21 -7.98 -11.76
C ALA A 68 -5.61 -7.65 -10.39
N SER A 69 -4.85 -8.58 -9.84
CA SER A 69 -3.99 -8.37 -8.67
C SER A 69 -3.09 -7.13 -8.85
N PRO A 70 -2.96 -6.24 -7.86
CA PRO A 70 -1.99 -5.14 -7.90
C PRO A 70 -0.55 -5.60 -8.11
N PHE A 71 -0.21 -6.83 -7.71
CA PHE A 71 1.10 -7.42 -7.97
C PHE A 71 1.28 -7.72 -9.45
N ALA A 72 0.22 -8.09 -10.18
CA ALA A 72 0.23 -8.23 -11.62
C ALA A 72 0.29 -6.86 -12.33
N GLU A 73 -0.49 -5.89 -11.87
CA GLU A 73 -0.53 -4.53 -12.44
C GLU A 73 0.84 -3.84 -12.35
N HIS A 74 1.47 -3.90 -11.18
CA HIS A 74 2.72 -3.17 -10.92
C HIS A 74 3.98 -4.00 -11.22
N ARG A 75 3.83 -5.24 -11.71
CA ARG A 75 4.91 -6.20 -11.95
C ARG A 75 6.10 -5.61 -12.71
N GLU A 76 5.84 -4.86 -13.78
CA GLU A 76 6.90 -4.24 -14.59
C GLU A 76 7.77 -3.29 -13.76
N THR A 77 7.13 -2.49 -12.89
CA THR A 77 7.84 -1.54 -12.02
C THR A 77 8.60 -2.28 -10.92
N LEU A 78 8.01 -3.33 -10.35
CA LEU A 78 8.61 -4.09 -9.25
C LEU A 78 9.84 -4.89 -9.69
N ILE A 79 9.81 -5.46 -10.90
CA ILE A 79 10.92 -6.30 -11.41
C ILE A 79 11.98 -5.45 -12.13
N HIS A 80 11.55 -4.57 -13.03
CA HIS A 80 12.45 -3.86 -13.93
C HIS A 80 12.77 -2.43 -13.48
N GLY A 81 12.15 -1.94 -12.40
CA GLY A 81 12.43 -0.63 -11.84
C GLY A 81 13.79 -0.56 -11.16
N GLY A 82 14.81 -0.12 -11.90
CA GLY A 82 16.19 -0.01 -11.40
C GLY A 82 16.47 1.15 -10.44
N TYR A 83 15.49 2.03 -10.17
CA TYR A 83 15.67 3.19 -9.29
C TYR A 83 15.27 2.89 -7.84
N SER A 84 15.76 3.73 -6.92
CA SER A 84 15.70 3.43 -5.47
C SER A 84 14.29 3.21 -4.93
N THR A 85 13.28 3.95 -5.41
CA THR A 85 11.89 3.81 -4.96
C THR A 85 11.26 2.51 -5.45
N ALA A 86 11.46 2.13 -6.72
CA ALA A 86 11.02 0.84 -7.23
C ALA A 86 11.69 -0.32 -6.50
N ARG A 87 12.98 -0.20 -6.18
CA ARG A 87 13.69 -1.21 -5.39
C ARG A 87 13.08 -1.40 -4.00
N ARG A 88 12.70 -0.30 -3.33
CA ARG A 88 12.00 -0.35 -2.03
C ARG A 88 10.59 -0.94 -2.14
N LEU A 89 9.88 -0.73 -3.24
CA LEU A 89 8.59 -1.38 -3.50
C LEU A 89 8.77 -2.90 -3.72
N ALA A 90 9.80 -3.32 -4.43
CA ALA A 90 10.14 -4.73 -4.58
C ALA A 90 10.54 -5.37 -3.24
N ASP A 91 11.30 -4.65 -2.41
CA ASP A 91 11.65 -5.09 -1.06
C ASP A 91 10.40 -5.19 -0.17
N LEU A 92 9.42 -4.29 -0.34
CA LEU A 92 8.11 -4.39 0.30
C LEU A 92 7.37 -5.67 -0.09
N SER A 93 7.26 -5.96 -1.39
CA SER A 93 6.63 -7.19 -1.86
C SER A 93 7.36 -8.45 -1.35
N LEU A 94 8.69 -8.44 -1.32
CA LEU A 94 9.50 -9.54 -0.77
C LEU A 94 9.31 -9.71 0.74
N HIS A 95 9.23 -8.62 1.49
CA HIS A 95 8.95 -8.65 2.93
C HIS A 95 7.61 -9.31 3.21
N LEU A 96 6.56 -8.91 2.47
CA LEU A 96 5.24 -9.52 2.60
C LEU A 96 5.28 -11.02 2.23
N TRP A 97 6.13 -11.42 1.29
CA TRP A 97 6.17 -12.79 0.76
C TRP A 97 6.90 -13.79 1.67
N ASN A 98 7.95 -13.38 2.39
CA ASN A 98 8.73 -14.32 3.21
C ASN A 98 9.35 -13.74 4.49
N ASP A 99 8.93 -12.54 4.88
CA ASP A 99 9.31 -11.84 6.12
C ASP A 99 10.82 -11.63 6.34
N SER A 100 11.65 -11.83 5.31
CA SER A 100 13.12 -11.85 5.45
C SER A 100 13.83 -10.57 5.00
N ASN A 101 13.10 -9.64 4.38
CA ASN A 101 13.66 -8.40 3.84
C ASN A 101 13.11 -7.20 4.62
N PRO A 102 13.89 -6.56 5.51
CA PRO A 102 13.41 -5.40 6.25
C PRO A 102 13.16 -4.21 5.32
N VAL A 103 11.97 -3.62 5.42
CA VAL A 103 11.55 -2.49 4.58
C VAL A 103 11.53 -1.22 5.42
N ALA A 104 12.33 -0.23 5.01
CA ALA A 104 12.28 1.10 5.62
C ALA A 104 11.07 1.89 5.09
N LEU A 105 9.86 1.60 5.58
CA LEU A 105 8.62 2.26 5.14
C LEU A 105 8.69 3.78 5.23
N ALA A 106 9.30 4.33 6.28
CA ALA A 106 9.51 5.77 6.41
C ALA A 106 10.32 6.36 5.24
N ARG A 107 11.32 5.63 4.74
CA ARG A 107 12.11 6.05 3.57
C ARG A 107 11.38 5.84 2.25
N LEU A 108 10.53 4.83 2.17
CA LEU A 108 9.68 4.61 1.00
C LEU A 108 8.69 5.78 0.87
N PHE A 109 7.88 6.03 1.89
CA PHE A 109 6.87 7.09 1.85
C PHE A 109 7.45 8.51 1.87
N GLY A 110 8.63 8.71 2.48
CA GLY A 110 9.29 10.02 2.50
C GLY A 110 9.91 10.44 1.15
N ASN A 111 10.16 9.49 0.24
CA ASN A 111 10.79 9.77 -1.07
C ASN A 111 9.94 9.35 -2.28
N ALA A 112 8.78 8.75 -2.05
CA ALA A 112 7.86 8.34 -3.09
C ALA A 112 7.05 9.55 -3.58
N ASP A 113 6.84 9.63 -4.89
CA ASP A 113 5.79 10.50 -5.44
C ASP A 113 4.40 9.88 -5.17
N THR A 114 3.35 10.60 -5.59
CA THR A 114 1.96 10.14 -5.45
C THR A 114 1.72 8.78 -6.10
N ARG A 115 2.39 8.48 -7.22
CA ARG A 115 2.20 7.21 -7.95
C ARG A 115 2.78 6.04 -7.16
N HIS A 116 4.03 6.15 -6.69
CA HIS A 116 4.67 5.08 -5.94
C HIS A 116 4.06 4.88 -4.56
N THR A 117 3.59 5.96 -3.93
CA THR A 117 2.84 5.90 -2.67
C THR A 117 1.55 5.09 -2.87
N ARG A 118 0.81 5.36 -3.94
CA ARG A 118 -0.39 4.60 -4.31
C ARG A 118 -0.09 3.12 -4.53
N MET A 119 0.94 2.79 -5.31
CA MET A 119 1.37 1.40 -5.54
C MET A 119 1.65 0.66 -4.22
N ALA A 120 2.37 1.29 -3.30
CA ALA A 120 2.68 0.70 -2.00
C ALA A 120 1.40 0.36 -1.21
N LEU A 121 0.44 1.28 -1.20
CA LEU A 121 -0.82 1.10 -0.49
C LEU A 121 -1.69 0.01 -1.13
N GLU A 122 -1.77 -0.03 -2.46
CA GLU A 122 -2.50 -1.07 -3.20
C GLU A 122 -1.91 -2.47 -2.93
N ILE A 123 -0.58 -2.59 -2.91
CA ILE A 123 0.13 -3.83 -2.57
C ILE A 123 -0.16 -4.29 -1.13
N ILE A 124 -0.08 -3.37 -0.15
CA ILE A 124 -0.36 -3.68 1.26
C ILE A 124 -1.81 -4.11 1.44
N ALA A 125 -2.75 -3.40 0.81
CA ALA A 125 -4.17 -3.71 0.88
C ALA A 125 -4.50 -5.07 0.25
N ALA A 126 -3.94 -5.37 -0.93
CA ALA A 126 -4.12 -6.66 -1.59
C ALA A 126 -3.58 -7.82 -0.75
N TYR A 127 -2.38 -7.68 -0.18
CA TYR A 127 -1.84 -8.71 0.71
C TYR A 127 -2.65 -8.87 1.99
N ALA A 128 -3.16 -7.78 2.59
CA ALA A 128 -4.02 -7.87 3.77
C ALA A 128 -5.34 -8.62 3.48
N SER A 129 -5.87 -8.49 2.26
CA SER A 129 -7.12 -9.14 1.83
C SER A 129 -6.91 -10.61 1.42
N GLU A 130 -5.96 -10.87 0.53
CA GLU A 130 -5.79 -12.19 -0.11
C GLU A 130 -4.59 -12.98 0.43
N GLY A 131 -3.58 -12.28 0.95
CA GLY A 131 -2.34 -12.87 1.45
C GLY A 131 -1.64 -13.71 0.39
N GLU A 132 -1.20 -14.91 0.78
CA GLU A 132 -0.58 -15.89 -0.12
C GLU A 132 -1.57 -16.55 -1.09
N ASN A 133 -2.88 -16.27 -0.98
CA ASN A 133 -3.87 -16.83 -1.92
C ASN A 133 -3.86 -16.10 -3.28
N ASP A 134 -3.19 -14.95 -3.38
CA ASP A 134 -3.01 -14.24 -4.65
C ASP A 134 -1.91 -14.94 -5.49
N PRO A 135 -2.27 -15.59 -6.62
CA PRO A 135 -1.28 -16.30 -7.44
C PRO A 135 -0.29 -15.37 -8.13
N ALA A 136 -0.66 -14.12 -8.42
CA ALA A 136 0.25 -13.15 -9.02
C ALA A 136 1.29 -12.66 -8.00
N PHE A 137 0.88 -12.48 -6.75
CA PHE A 137 1.79 -12.22 -5.64
C PHE A 137 2.82 -13.34 -5.46
N MET A 138 2.34 -14.59 -5.40
CA MET A 138 3.23 -15.75 -5.22
C MET A 138 4.20 -15.93 -6.39
N ALA A 139 3.76 -15.67 -7.62
CA ALA A 139 4.65 -15.67 -8.78
C ALA A 139 5.70 -14.55 -8.69
N LEU A 140 5.27 -13.32 -8.39
CA LEU A 140 6.16 -12.16 -8.24
C LEU A 140 7.23 -12.38 -7.15
N GLY A 141 6.84 -12.91 -5.99
CA GLY A 141 7.78 -13.18 -4.89
C GLY A 141 8.91 -14.13 -5.29
N ASN A 142 8.58 -15.19 -6.04
CA ASN A 142 9.59 -16.12 -6.58
C ASN A 142 10.53 -15.43 -7.57
N GLU A 143 10.00 -14.61 -8.48
CA GLU A 143 10.80 -13.90 -9.47
C GLU A 143 11.75 -12.89 -8.82
N LEU A 144 11.27 -12.09 -7.87
CA LEU A 144 12.08 -11.14 -7.12
C LEU A 144 13.19 -11.86 -6.34
N ARG A 145 12.89 -13.01 -5.72
CA ARG A 145 13.90 -13.83 -5.03
C ARG A 145 14.98 -14.29 -6.00
N ASP A 146 14.61 -14.82 -7.15
CA ASP A 146 15.57 -15.32 -8.14
C ASP A 146 16.44 -14.18 -8.71
N GLN A 147 15.85 -13.00 -8.96
CA GLN A 147 16.59 -11.81 -9.36
C GLN A 147 17.59 -11.37 -8.30
N ARG A 148 17.19 -11.30 -7.02
CA ARG A 148 18.09 -10.93 -5.91
C ARG A 148 19.25 -11.92 -5.74
N ARG A 149 18.99 -13.21 -5.96
CA ARG A 149 20.04 -14.24 -5.94
C ARG A 149 21.04 -14.03 -7.08
N ALA A 150 20.56 -13.79 -8.30
CA ALA A 150 21.43 -13.53 -9.46
C ALA A 150 22.26 -12.24 -9.31
N GLU A 151 21.65 -11.16 -8.80
CA GLU A 151 22.35 -9.91 -8.46
C GLU A 151 23.47 -10.14 -7.43
N ALA A 152 23.20 -10.94 -6.39
CA ALA A 152 24.19 -11.26 -5.36
C ALA A 152 25.35 -12.10 -5.89
N GLU A 153 25.09 -13.04 -6.81
CA GLU A 153 26.12 -13.86 -7.45
C GLU A 153 27.01 -13.01 -8.36
N THR A 154 26.40 -12.16 -9.20
CA THR A 154 27.13 -11.24 -10.08
C THR A 154 28.04 -10.29 -9.29
N ASN A 155 27.54 -9.74 -8.18
CA ASN A 155 28.33 -8.84 -7.33
C ASN A 155 29.48 -9.54 -6.60
N ARG A 156 29.40 -10.86 -6.36
CA ARG A 156 30.49 -11.65 -5.78
C ARG A 156 31.58 -11.96 -6.80
N GLU A 157 31.22 -12.21 -8.04
CA GLU A 157 32.18 -12.44 -9.13
C GLU A 157 32.93 -11.15 -9.54
N ALA A 158 32.30 -10.00 -9.33
CA ALA A 158 32.87 -8.69 -9.63
C ALA A 158 33.74 -8.08 -8.50
N ALA A 159 33.77 -8.70 -7.31
CA ALA A 159 34.50 -8.24 -6.13
C ALA A 159 35.82 -8.99 -5.93
#